data_AF-A0A4Y3P802-F1
#
_entry.id   AF-A0A4Y3P802-F1
#
_cell.length_a   1.000
_cell.length_b   1.000
_cell.length_c   1.000
_cell.angle_alpha   90.00
_cell.angle_beta   90.00
_cell.angle_gamma   90.00
#
_symmetry.space_group_name_H-M   'P 1'
#
loop_
_entity.id
_entity.type
_entity.pdbx_description
1 polymer ?
#
loop_
_entity_poly.entity_id
_entity_poly.type
_entity_poly.pdbx_seq_one_letter_code
_entity_poly.pdbx_strand_id
1 'polypeptide(L)' 'MNRPLGVTLIGYFYIFGAVVLLVTAVMWQADASEIGLADRFGVSPFPEQLFRVIVAIAALIGVYGYMRLQKWGF' A
#
# COMPACT_ATOMS: atom_id res chain seq x y z
N MET A 1 -11.98 -11.81 20.48
CA MET A 1 -12.80 -10.72 19.90
C MET A 1 -13.07 -11.06 18.44
N ASN A 2 -14.34 -11.21 18.06
CA ASN A 2 -14.69 -11.34 16.65
C ASN A 2 -14.35 -10.01 15.96
N ARG A 3 -13.52 -10.04 14.91
CA ARG A 3 -13.19 -8.83 14.15
C ARG A 3 -14.47 -8.26 13.53
N PRO A 4 -14.70 -6.95 13.63
CA PRO A 4 -15.82 -6.31 12.93
C PRO A 4 -15.70 -6.55 11.42
N LEU A 5 -16.84 -6.78 10.75
CA LEU A 5 -16.89 -6.99 9.30
C LEU A 5 -16.23 -5.85 8.51
N GLY A 6 -16.44 -4.59 8.93
CA GLY A 6 -15.82 -3.43 8.30
C GLY A 6 -14.29 -3.44 8.36
N VAL A 7 -13.72 -3.86 9.50
CA VAL A 7 -12.26 -3.99 9.70
C VAL A 7 -11.69 -5.09 8.81
N THR A 8 -12.46 -6.16 8.57
CA THR A 8 -12.07 -7.22 7.65
C THR A 8 -12.11 -6.75 6.20
N LEU A 9 -13.20 -6.09 5.79
CA LEU A 9 -13.38 -5.59 4.42
C LEU A 9 -12.32 -4.55 4.05
N ILE A 10 -12.13 -3.53 4.89
CA ILE A 10 -11.11 -2.49 4.69
C ILE A 10 -9.71 -3.12 4.66
N GLY A 11 -9.43 -4.04 5.59
CA GLY A 11 -8.15 -4.73 5.61
C GLY A 11 -7.84 -5.48 4.30
N TYR A 12 -8.80 -6.23 3.76
CA TYR A 12 -8.61 -6.91 2.48
C TYR A 12 -8.48 -5.94 1.29
N PHE A 13 -9.19 -4.82 1.29
CA PHE A 13 -9.04 -3.79 0.26
C PHE A 13 -7.60 -3.26 0.20
N TYR A 14 -7.01 -2.94 1.35
CA TYR A 14 -5.62 -2.48 1.40
C TYR A 14 -4.61 -3.60 1.11
N ILE A 15 -4.85 -4.85 1.51
CA ILE A 15 -4.01 -5.99 1.12
C ILE A 15 -4.02 -6.15 -0.41
N PHE A 16 -5.20 -6.09 -1.03
CA PHE A 16 -5.33 -6.16 -2.48
C PHE A 16 -4.55 -5.02 -3.16
N GLY A 17 -4.71 -3.78 -2.68
CA GLY A 17 -3.96 -2.63 -3.18
C GLY A 17 -2.44 -2.81 -3.06
N ALA A 18 -1.95 -3.34 -1.93
CA ALA A 18 -0.53 -3.62 -1.73
C ALA A 18 -0.01 -4.71 -2.70
N VAL A 19 -0.79 -5.77 -2.94
CA VAL A 19 -0.45 -6.79 -3.94
C VAL A 19 -0.37 -6.18 -5.34
N VAL A 20 -1.33 -5.32 -5.71
CA VAL A 20 -1.30 -4.60 -7.00
C VAL A 20 -0.04 -3.73 -7.12
N LEU A 21 0.36 -3.02 -6.05
CA LEU A 21 1.60 -2.24 -6.05
C LEU A 21 2.83 -3.11 -6.24
N LEU A 22 2.91 -4.29 -5.62
CA LEU A 22 4.03 -5.21 -5.78
C LEU A 22 4.09 -5.81 -7.19
N VAL A 23 2.94 -6.22 -7.75
CA VAL A 23 2.87 -6.74 -9.13
C VAL A 23 3.30 -5.67 -10.13
N THR A 24 2.76 -4.45 -9.98
CA THR A 24 3.10 -3.33 -10.85
C THR A 24 4.50 -2.80 -10.62
N ALA A 25 5.12 -3.03 -9.46
CA ALA A 25 6.55 -2.72 -9.28
C ALA A 25 7.42 -3.60 -10.19
N VAL A 26 7.07 -4.86 -10.44
CA VAL A 26 7.90 -5.77 -11.26
C VAL A 26 7.53 -5.69 -12.75
N MET A 27 6.24 -5.57 -13.06
CA MET A 27 5.71 -5.75 -14.43
C MET A 27 5.59 -4.44 -15.22
N TRP A 28 5.61 -3.27 -14.56
CA TRP A 28 5.30 -1.98 -15.20
C TRP A 28 6.56 -1.13 -15.35
N GLN A 29 6.81 -0.60 -16.54
CA GLN A 29 7.90 0.36 -16.78
C GLN A 29 7.55 1.72 -16.17
N ALA A 30 8.47 2.29 -15.39
CA ALA A 30 8.28 3.56 -14.67
C ALA A 30 7.96 4.74 -15.61
N ASP A 31 8.39 4.69 -16.86
CA ASP A 31 8.20 5.77 -17.83
C ASP A 31 6.80 5.80 -18.46
N ALA A 32 5.92 4.83 -18.14
CA ALA A 32 4.59 4.73 -18.74
C ALA A 32 3.51 5.56 -18.02
N SER A 33 3.84 6.29 -16.96
CA SER A 33 2.86 7.13 -16.23
C SER A 33 3.31 8.59 -16.18
N GLU A 34 2.41 9.51 -16.58
CA GLU A 34 2.66 10.96 -16.52
C GLU A 34 2.66 11.52 -15.08
N ILE A 35 2.02 10.82 -14.14
CA ILE A 35 1.95 11.19 -12.72
C ILE A 35 2.38 9.99 -11.88
N GLY A 36 3.61 10.07 -11.39
CA GLY A 36 4.26 9.02 -10.62
C GLY A 36 3.69 8.89 -9.22
N LEU A 37 3.98 7.76 -8.58
CA LEU A 37 3.56 7.52 -7.19
C LEU A 37 4.16 8.57 -6.22
N ALA A 38 5.37 9.06 -6.47
CA ALA A 38 6.00 10.11 -5.66
C ALA A 38 5.20 11.43 -5.68
N ASP A 39 4.68 11.82 -6.85
CA ASP A 39 3.88 13.04 -7.01
C ASP A 39 2.57 12.96 -6.23
N ARG A 40 1.93 11.78 -6.23
CA ARG A 40 0.68 11.53 -5.46
C ARG A 40 0.89 11.62 -3.95
N PHE A 41 2.10 11.36 -3.48
CA PHE A 41 2.49 11.47 -2.08
C PHE A 41 3.12 12.82 -1.74
N GLY A 42 3.28 13.73 -2.71
CA GLY A 42 3.86 15.06 -2.50
C GLY A 42 5.33 15.03 -2.07
N VAL A 43 6.07 13.98 -2.43
CA VAL A 43 7.49 13.83 -2.11
C VAL A 43 8.36 14.17 -3.33
N SER A 44 9.63 14.45 -3.09
CA SER A 44 10.59 14.68 -4.19
C SER A 44 10.66 13.46 -5.13
N PRO A 45 11.06 13.66 -6.40
CA PRO A 45 11.17 12.56 -7.36
C PRO A 45 11.97 11.39 -6.79
N PHE A 46 11.37 10.21 -6.80
CA PHE A 46 11.93 8.99 -6.22
C PHE A 46 11.70 7.83 -7.19
N PRO A 47 12.64 6.85 -7.29
CA PRO A 47 12.48 5.72 -8.20
C PRO A 47 11.14 5.00 -7.98
N GLU A 48 10.28 5.01 -9.00
CA GLU A 48 8.87 4.65 -8.82
C GLU A 48 8.70 3.19 -8.39
N GLN A 49 9.50 2.29 -8.98
CA GLN A 49 9.51 0.87 -8.61
C GLN A 49 9.85 0.67 -7.13
N LEU A 50 10.87 1.36 -6.63
CA LEU A 50 11.26 1.29 -5.22
C LEU A 50 10.19 1.92 -4.33
N PHE A 51 9.59 3.04 -4.74
CA PHE A 51 8.52 3.70 -3.98
C PHE A 51 7.28 2.82 -3.85
N ARG A 52 6.88 2.13 -4.94
CA ARG A 52 5.76 1.17 -4.93
C ARG A 52 6.00 0.06 -3.92
N VAL A 53 7.22 -0.48 -3.84
CA VAL A 53 7.58 -1.50 -2.84
C VAL A 53 7.51 -0.96 -1.42
N ILE A 54 8.06 0.23 -1.17
CA ILE A 54 8.02 0.88 0.15
C ILE A 54 6.58 1.11 0.60
N VAL A 55 5.74 1.68 -0.26
CA VAL A 55 4.33 1.95 0.04
C VAL A 55 3.56 0.65 0.27
N ALA A 56 3.81 -0.39 -0.53
CA ALA A 56 3.18 -1.70 -0.33
C ALA A 56 3.55 -2.31 1.03
N ILE A 57 4.82 -2.27 1.43
CA ILE A 57 5.27 -2.77 2.74
C ILE A 57 4.63 -1.97 3.88
N ALA A 58 4.65 -0.64 3.79
CA ALA A 58 4.04 0.23 4.80
C ALA A 58 2.54 -0.04 4.94
N ALA A 59 1.82 -0.21 3.83
CA ALA A 59 0.41 -0.56 3.81
C ALA A 59 0.15 -1.94 4.46
N LEU A 60 0.97 -2.95 4.17
CA LEU A 60 0.84 -4.28 4.78
C LEU A 60 1.07 -4.25 6.29
N ILE A 61 2.07 -3.50 6.76
CA ILE A 61 2.34 -3.30 8.20
C ILE A 61 1.15 -2.61 8.87
N GLY A 62 0.67 -1.51 8.29
CA GLY A 62 -0.48 -0.77 8.80
C GLY A 62 -1.74 -1.63 8.87
N VAL A 63 -2.05 -2.35 7.78
CA VAL A 63 -3.18 -3.28 7.75
C VAL A 63 -3.02 -4.37 8.78
N TYR A 64 -1.84 -4.96 8.95
CA TYR A 64 -1.63 -6.00 9.97
C TYR A 64 -1.96 -5.49 11.38
N GLY A 65 -1.54 -4.27 11.72
CA GLY A 65 -1.91 -3.61 12.97
C GLY A 65 -3.42 -3.34 13.07
N TYR A 66 -4.01 -2.78 12.02
CA TYR A 66 -5.45 -2.48 11.91
C TYR A 66 -6.31 -3.73 12.08
N MET A 67 -5.94 -4.80 11.36
CA MET A 67 -6.58 -6.11 11.41
C MET A 67 -6.57 -6.70 12.83
N ARG A 68 -5.53 -6.43 13.60
CA ARG A 68 -5.37 -6.89 14.99
C ARG A 68 -5.96 -5.93 16.02
N LEU A 69 -6.59 -4.84 15.58
CA LEU A 69 -7.13 -3.78 16.45
C LEU A 69 -6.06 -3.23 17.41
N GLN A 70 -4.80 -3.19 16.95
CA GLN A 70 -3.69 -2.67 17.73
C GLN A 70 -3.71 -1.13 17.67
N LYS A 71 -3.38 -0.46 18.78
CA LYS A 71 -3.39 1.01 18.89
C LYS A 71 -2.50 1.73 17.86
N TRP A 72 -1.46 1.07 17.37
CA TRP A 72 -0.53 1.62 16.37
C TRP A 72 -0.94 1.36 14.92
N GLY A 73 -1.97 0.54 14.70
CA GLY A 73 -2.51 0.24 13.36
C GLY A 73 -3.69 1.13 12.96
N PHE A 74 -4.02 2.12 13.79
CA PHE A 74 -4.95 3.22 13.52
C PHE A 74 -4.14 4.50 13.35
#